data_AF-A0AAE2UUY0-F1
#
_entry.id   AF-A0AAE2UUY0-F1
#
_cell.length_a   1.000
_cell.length_b   1.000
_cell.length_c   1.000
_cell.angle_alpha   90.00
_cell.angle_beta   90.00
_cell.angle_gamma   90.00
#
_symmetry.space_group_name_H-M   'P 1'
#
loop_
_entity.id
_entity.type
_entity.pdbx_description
1 polymer ?
#
loop_
_entity_poly.entity_id
_entity_poly.type
_entity_poly.pdbx_seq_one_letter_code
_entity_poly.pdbx_strand_id
1 'polypeptide(L)'
;MDLKDIFEQTKKDLKEFKIIIDRLKVNKLKLEKEELSAEEIQLLQRNIKSDEIKIKKIKSALEFLQDTDLKIITSIFFEEVTNKDMAAQLNVSKEFINRHKRESVEKIADIMCGHLVGSNFSSSYLQD
;
A
#
# COMPACT_ATOMS: atom_id res chain seq x y z
N MET A 1 17.88 -4.19 4.93
CA MET A 1 16.44 -4.48 4.99
C MET A 1 16.18 -5.41 3.84
N ASP A 2 15.74 -6.63 4.13
CA ASP A 2 15.63 -7.66 3.11
C ASP A 2 14.32 -7.49 2.34
N LEU A 3 14.26 -7.99 1.10
CA LEU A 3 13.05 -7.94 0.26
C LEU A 3 11.80 -8.48 0.97
N LYS A 4 12.00 -9.49 1.83
CA LYS A 4 10.94 -10.07 2.66
C LYS A 4 10.38 -9.09 3.69
N ASP A 5 11.24 -8.27 4.30
CA ASP A 5 10.82 -7.25 5.27
C ASP A 5 10.02 -6.14 4.57
N ILE A 6 10.46 -5.75 3.37
CA ILE A 6 9.80 -4.75 2.52
C ILE A 6 8.41 -5.23 2.10
N PHE A 7 8.29 -6.50 1.69
CA PHE A 7 7.01 -7.10 1.30
C PHE A 7 6.02 -7.15 2.46
N GLU A 8 6.44 -7.63 3.64
CA GLU A 8 5.56 -7.69 4.81
C GLU A 8 5.19 -6.29 5.32
N GLN A 9 6.12 -5.32 5.26
CA GLN A 9 5.82 -3.94 5.61
C GLN A 9 4.81 -3.32 4.63
N THR A 10 4.93 -3.58 3.33
CA THR A 10 3.98 -3.10 2.31
C THR A 10 2.59 -3.67 2.53
N LYS A 11 2.50 -4.97 2.82
CA LYS A 11 1.23 -5.63 3.15
C LYS A 11 0.59 -5.05 4.40
N LYS A 12 1.40 -4.74 5.43
CA LYS A 12 0.94 -4.05 6.63
C LYS A 12 0.43 -2.65 6.30
N ASP A 13 1.16 -1.90 5.48
CA ASP A 13 0.81 -0.55 5.07
C ASP A 13 -0.51 -0.51 4.27
N LEU A 14 -0.75 -1.49 3.41
CA LEU A 14 -2.02 -1.63 2.68
C LEU A 14 -3.19 -1.95 3.62
N LYS A 15 -3.00 -2.87 4.57
CA LYS A 15 -4.04 -3.18 5.58
C LYS A 15 -4.35 -2.01 6.51
N GLU A 16 -3.31 -1.29 6.92
CA GLU A 16 -3.43 -0.16 7.83
C GLU A 16 -3.73 1.16 7.09
N PHE A 17 -3.94 1.14 5.76
CA PHE A 17 -4.10 2.34 4.96
C PHE A 17 -5.21 3.27 5.48
N LYS A 18 -6.35 2.69 5.86
CA LYS A 18 -7.47 3.44 6.47
C LYS A 18 -7.09 4.05 7.82
N ILE A 19 -6.34 3.31 8.64
CA ILE A 19 -5.84 3.78 9.94
C ILE A 19 -4.83 4.92 9.74
N ILE A 20 -3.96 4.85 8.72
CA ILE A 20 -3.02 5.93 8.39
C ILE A 20 -3.78 7.20 8.00
N ILE A 21 -4.85 7.07 7.19
CA ILE A 21 -5.71 8.20 6.82
C ILE A 21 -6.39 8.81 8.05
N ASP A 22 -6.95 7.98 8.92
CA ASP A 22 -7.66 8.46 10.11
C ASP A 22 -6.70 9.12 11.10
N ARG A 23 -5.50 8.54 11.30
CA ARG A 23 -4.42 9.15 12.08
C ARG A 23 -4.00 10.50 11.51
N LEU A 24 -3.84 10.61 10.19
CA LEU A 24 -3.50 11.87 9.52
C LEU A 24 -4.57 12.94 9.80
N LYS A 25 -5.85 12.60 9.68
CA LYS A 25 -6.97 13.52 9.98
C LYS A 25 -6.93 13.98 11.44
N VAL A 26 -6.77 13.05 12.38
CA VAL A 26 -6.68 13.36 13.82
C VAL A 26 -5.48 14.26 14.11
N ASN A 27 -4.32 13.99 13.52
CA ASN A 27 -3.12 14.81 13.75
C ASN A 27 -3.26 16.22 13.18
N LYS A 28 -3.90 16.38 12.01
CA LYS A 28 -4.22 17.72 11.45
C LYS A 28 -5.16 18.50 12.35
N LEU A 29 -6.23 17.87 12.83
CA LEU A 29 -7.17 18.50 13.79
C LEU A 29 -6.50 18.85 15.12
N LYS A 30 -5.55 18.03 15.59
CA LYS A 30 -4.77 18.36 16.80
C LYS A 30 -3.89 19.59 16.58
N LEU A 31 -3.26 19.70 15.41
CA LEU A 31 -2.39 20.84 15.07
C LEU A 31 -3.16 22.18 15.03
N GLU A 32 -4.46 22.13 14.73
CA GLU A 32 -5.34 23.30 14.73
C GLU A 32 -5.74 23.76 16.14
N LYS A 33 -5.44 22.98 17.19
CA LYS A 33 -5.71 23.38 18.58
C LYS A 33 -4.58 24.24 19.14
N GLU A 34 -4.96 25.32 19.83
CA GLU A 34 -4.03 26.38 20.27
C GLU A 34 -3.19 26.03 21.51
N GLU A 35 -3.42 24.88 22.17
CA GLU A 35 -2.79 24.53 23.45
C GLU A 35 -1.57 23.57 23.34
N LEU A 36 -0.86 23.58 22.21
CA LEU A 36 0.29 22.68 22.00
C LEU A 36 1.63 23.39 22.22
N SER A 37 2.59 22.67 22.81
CA SER A 37 3.97 23.15 22.90
C SER A 37 4.66 23.18 21.52
N ALA A 38 5.73 23.96 21.39
CA ALA A 38 6.51 24.02 20.15
C ALA A 38 7.08 22.64 19.75
N GLU A 39 7.49 21.83 20.72
CA GLU A 39 7.97 20.46 20.52
C GLU A 39 6.87 19.53 20.02
N GLU A 40 5.67 19.63 20.59
CA GLU A 40 4.50 18.84 20.18
C GLU A 40 4.07 19.19 18.76
N ILE A 41 4.05 20.48 18.42
CA ILE A 41 3.77 20.97 17.07
C ILE A 41 4.78 20.38 16.08
N GLN A 42 6.09 20.45 16.38
CA GLN A 42 7.12 19.89 15.50
C GLN A 42 6.97 18.37 15.32
N LEU A 43 6.67 17.64 16.39
CA LEU A 43 6.45 16.19 16.33
C LEU A 43 5.22 15.85 15.48
N LEU A 44 4.11 16.57 15.67
CA LEU A 44 2.89 16.40 14.89
C LEU A 44 3.12 16.71 13.41
N GLN A 45 3.82 17.80 13.08
CA GLN A 45 4.18 18.14 11.70
C GLN A 45 5.02 17.05 11.04
N ARG A 46 6.02 16.50 11.76
CA ARG A 46 6.83 15.38 11.26
C ARG A 46 5.96 14.13 10.99
N ASN A 47 5.05 13.81 11.91
CA ASN A 47 4.14 12.66 11.76
C ASN A 47 3.18 12.85 10.59
N ILE A 48 2.57 14.04 10.45
CA ILE A 48 1.72 14.41 9.32
C ILE A 48 2.48 14.25 8.01
N LYS A 49 3.68 14.83 7.90
CA LYS A 49 4.50 14.75 6.69
C LYS A 49 4.87 13.31 6.35
N SER A 50 5.22 12.50 7.36
CA SER A 50 5.51 11.08 7.18
C SER A 50 4.31 10.31 6.63
N ASP A 51 3.13 10.51 7.23
CA ASP A 51 1.88 9.87 6.80
C ASP A 51 1.46 10.33 5.39
N GLU A 52 1.63 11.61 5.05
CA GLU A 52 1.37 12.15 3.71
C GLU A 52 2.28 11.54 2.65
N ILE A 53 3.59 11.44 2.93
CA ILE A 53 4.55 10.78 2.03
C ILE A 53 4.15 9.33 1.82
N LYS A 54 3.78 8.63 2.90
CA LYS A 54 3.38 7.22 2.85
C LYS A 54 2.12 7.01 2.02
N ILE A 55 1.09 7.82 2.24
CA ILE A 55 -0.14 7.79 1.44
C ILE A 55 0.16 8.09 -0.02
N LYS A 56 1.00 9.09 -0.32
CA LYS A 56 1.38 9.44 -1.69
C LYS A 56 2.07 8.26 -2.38
N LYS A 57 3.02 7.60 -1.71
CA LYS A 57 3.70 6.42 -2.26
C LYS A 57 2.73 5.28 -2.56
N ILE A 58 1.81 4.98 -1.63
CA ILE A 58 0.81 3.93 -1.83
C ILE A 58 -0.10 4.28 -3.01
N LYS A 59 -0.61 5.52 -3.08
CA LYS A 59 -1.45 5.98 -4.20
C LYS A 59 -0.73 5.85 -5.54
N SER A 60 0.48 6.37 -5.65
CA SER A 60 1.28 6.24 -6.86
C SER A 60 1.52 4.79 -7.23
N ALA A 61 1.83 3.92 -6.26
CA ALA A 61 2.03 2.50 -6.52
C ALA A 61 0.76 1.80 -7.04
N LEU A 62 -0.42 2.18 -6.55
CA LEU A 62 -1.70 1.67 -7.05
C LEU A 62 -2.00 2.14 -8.48
N GLU A 63 -1.58 3.34 -8.87
CA GLU A 63 -1.76 3.87 -10.24
C GLU A 63 -0.98 3.08 -11.30
N PHE A 64 0.07 2.34 -10.91
CA PHE A 64 0.85 1.48 -11.82
C PHE A 64 0.28 0.06 -11.95
N LEU A 65 -0.75 -0.29 -11.18
CA LEU A 65 -1.39 -1.60 -11.32
C LEU A 65 -2.35 -1.61 -12.50
N GLN A 66 -2.46 -2.77 -13.14
CA GLN A 66 -3.49 -3.00 -14.17
C GLN A 66 -4.87 -3.07 -13.50
N ASP A 67 -5.94 -2.78 -14.25
CA ASP A 67 -7.30 -2.69 -13.71
C ASP A 67 -7.74 -3.93 -12.89
N THR A 68 -7.35 -5.13 -13.34
CA THR A 68 -7.67 -6.38 -12.61
C THR A 68 -6.89 -6.49 -11.30
N ASP A 69 -5.58 -6.21 -11.34
CA ASP A 69 -4.70 -6.21 -10.17
C ASP A 69 -5.14 -5.15 -9.16
N LEU A 70 -5.46 -3.94 -9.65
CA LEU A 70 -6.00 -2.84 -8.85
C LEU A 70 -7.29 -3.26 -8.15
N LYS A 71 -8.26 -3.81 -8.89
CA LYS A 71 -9.53 -4.28 -8.33
C LYS A 71 -9.33 -5.35 -7.24
N ILE A 72 -8.44 -6.31 -7.48
CA ILE A 72 -8.11 -7.35 -6.49
C ILE A 72 -7.52 -6.73 -5.23
N ILE A 73 -6.56 -5.82 -5.36
CA ILE A 73 -5.92 -5.15 -4.23
C ILE A 73 -6.91 -4.29 -3.45
N THR A 74 -7.69 -3.44 -4.14
CA THR A 74 -8.64 -2.55 -3.48
C THR A 74 -9.71 -3.33 -2.73
N SER A 75 -10.29 -4.36 -3.36
CA SER A 75 -11.34 -5.15 -2.71
C SER A 75 -10.81 -5.94 -1.52
N ILE A 76 -9.61 -6.53 -1.61
CA ILE A 76 -9.08 -7.35 -0.51
C ILE A 76 -8.55 -6.50 0.65
N PHE A 77 -7.85 -5.39 0.36
CA PHE A 77 -7.17 -4.61 1.39
C PHE A 77 -7.98 -3.42 1.91
N PHE A 78 -8.90 -2.85 1.12
CA PHE A 78 -9.68 -1.67 1.51
C PHE A 78 -11.16 -1.97 1.76
N GLU A 79 -11.72 -2.96 1.08
CA GLU A 79 -13.12 -3.38 1.25
C GLU A 79 -13.26 -4.68 2.07
N GLU A 80 -12.14 -5.26 2.51
CA GLU A 80 -12.08 -6.48 3.33
C GLU A 80 -12.75 -7.72 2.69
N VAL A 81 -12.85 -7.74 1.35
CA VAL A 81 -13.39 -8.88 0.59
C VAL A 81 -12.45 -10.06 0.70
N THR A 82 -12.99 -11.25 0.97
CA THR A 82 -12.16 -12.46 1.06
C THR A 82 -11.64 -12.87 -0.32
N ASN A 83 -10.49 -13.55 -0.36
CA ASN A 83 -9.96 -14.13 -1.60
C ASN A 83 -10.99 -15.04 -2.31
N LYS A 84 -11.85 -15.74 -1.55
CA LYS A 84 -12.86 -16.64 -2.09
C LYS A 84 -13.97 -15.86 -2.78
N ASP A 85 -14.46 -14.81 -2.13
CA ASP A 85 -15.53 -13.98 -2.67
C ASP A 85 -15.04 -13.20 -3.89
N MET A 86 -13.79 -12.73 -3.87
CA MET A 86 -13.16 -12.09 -5.03
C MET A 86 -13.04 -13.05 -6.22
N ALA A 87 -12.68 -14.31 -5.96
CA ALA A 87 -12.61 -15.35 -6.99
C ALA A 87 -13.99 -15.60 -7.62
N ALA A 88 -15.04 -15.65 -6.79
CA ALA A 88 -16.42 -15.78 -7.26
C ALA A 88 -16.86 -14.56 -8.09
N GLN A 89 -16.54 -13.34 -7.65
CA GLN A 89 -16.89 -12.10 -8.36
C GLN A 89 -16.24 -11.99 -9.75
N LEU A 90 -15.03 -12.54 -9.92
CA LEU A 90 -14.32 -12.54 -11.21
C LEU A 90 -14.52 -13.82 -12.01
N ASN A 91 -15.25 -14.80 -11.48
CA ASN A 91 -15.41 -16.13 -12.08
C ASN A 91 -14.06 -16.80 -12.40
N VAL A 92 -13.12 -16.76 -11.45
CA VAL A 92 -11.77 -17.34 -11.56
C VAL A 92 -11.48 -18.25 -10.37
N SER A 93 -10.35 -18.98 -10.41
CA SER A 93 -9.91 -19.80 -9.29
C SER A 93 -9.37 -18.95 -8.13
N LYS A 94 -9.38 -19.52 -6.92
CA LYS A 94 -8.78 -18.87 -5.74
C LYS A 94 -7.26 -18.73 -5.90
N GLU A 95 -6.63 -19.68 -6.58
CA GLU A 95 -5.20 -19.68 -6.91
C GLU A 95 -4.85 -18.47 -7.78
N PHE A 96 -5.71 -18.13 -8.76
CA PHE A 96 -5.55 -16.94 -9.58
C PHE A 96 -5.54 -15.68 -8.72
N ILE A 97 -6.52 -15.51 -7.82
CA ILE A 97 -6.56 -14.36 -6.89
C ILE A 97 -5.33 -14.32 -5.99
N ASN A 98 -4.89 -15.46 -5.43
CA ASN A 98 -3.72 -15.52 -4.58
C ASN A 98 -2.44 -15.08 -5.32
N ARG A 99 -2.26 -15.55 -6.55
CA ARG A 99 -1.11 -15.20 -7.39
C ARG A 99 -1.11 -13.72 -7.73
N HIS A 100 -2.21 -13.21 -8.29
CA HIS A 100 -2.33 -11.80 -8.68
C HIS A 100 -2.20 -10.86 -7.47
N LYS A 101 -2.76 -11.23 -6.31
CA LYS A 101 -2.56 -10.48 -5.07
C LYS A 101 -1.09 -10.43 -4.68
N ARG A 102 -0.37 -11.56 -4.70
CA ARG A 102 1.05 -11.61 -4.32
C ARG A 102 1.89 -10.74 -5.26
N GLU A 103 1.74 -10.94 -6.57
CA GLU A 103 2.48 -10.19 -7.60
C GLU A 103 2.18 -8.69 -7.53
N SER A 104 0.93 -8.32 -7.26
CA SER A 104 0.55 -6.92 -7.08
C SER A 104 1.18 -6.30 -5.84
N VAL A 105 1.24 -7.03 -4.71
CA VAL A 105 1.93 -6.54 -3.50
C VAL A 105 3.44 -6.42 -3.73
N GLU A 106 4.06 -7.33 -4.47
CA GLU A 106 5.47 -7.23 -4.87
C GLU A 106 5.72 -5.97 -5.72
N LYS A 107 4.91 -5.73 -6.75
CA LYS A 107 4.98 -4.51 -7.58
C LYS A 107 4.82 -3.24 -6.74
N ILE A 108 3.84 -3.21 -5.84
CA ILE A 108 3.63 -2.06 -4.94
C ILE A 108 4.88 -1.84 -4.08
N ALA A 109 5.42 -2.91 -3.51
CA ALA A 109 6.59 -2.84 -2.64
C ALA A 109 7.82 -2.29 -3.36
N ASP A 110 8.05 -2.72 -4.61
CA ASP A 110 9.14 -2.23 -5.45
C ASP A 110 9.02 -0.73 -5.76
N ILE A 111 7.80 -0.25 -6.04
CA ILE A 111 7.54 1.18 -6.26
C ILE A 111 7.74 1.97 -4.97
N MET A 112 7.25 1.45 -3.84
CA MET A 112 7.36 2.12 -2.53
C MET A 112 8.83 2.28 -2.06
N CYS A 113 9.67 1.29 -2.37
CA CYS A 113 11.11 1.29 -2.08
C CYS A 113 11.96 2.02 -3.14
N GLY A 114 11.37 2.44 -4.26
CA GLY A 114 12.07 3.20 -5.29
C GLY A 114 12.91 2.35 -6.26
N HIS A 115 12.70 1.03 -6.31
CA HIS A 115 13.39 0.16 -7.27
C HIS A 115 12.87 0.33 -8.72
N LEU A 116 11.67 0.86 -8.92
CA LEU A 116 11.08 1.07 -10.26
C LEU A 116 11.33 2.47 -10.87
N VAL A 117 12.44 3.13 -10.52
CA VAL A 117 12.99 4.24 -11.34
C VAL A 117 14.11 3.74 -12.29
N GLY A 118 14.39 2.43 -12.37
CA GLY A 118 15.50 1.98 -13.24
C GLY A 118 15.68 0.50 -13.56
N SER A 119 14.79 -0.42 -13.21
CA SER A 119 14.95 -1.84 -13.57
C SER A 119 13.90 -2.31 -14.55
N ASN A 120 14.37 -2.59 -15.77
CA ASN A 120 13.68 -3.40 -16.76
C ASN A 120 13.03 -4.62 -16.09
N PHE A 121 11.74 -4.81 -16.36
CA PHE A 121 11.04 -6.08 -16.16
C PHE A 121 11.68 -7.14 -17.06
N SER A 122 12.85 -7.67 -16.66
CA SER A 122 13.33 -8.95 -17.15
C SER A 122 12.54 -10.02 -16.41
N SER A 123 11.39 -10.35 -17.01
CA SER A 123 10.71 -11.62 -16.82
C SER A 123 11.71 -12.75 -17.02
N SER A 124 12.11 -13.39 -15.92
CA SER A 124 12.90 -14.63 -15.93
C SER A 124 12.21 -15.73 -15.11
N TYR A 125 10.89 -15.83 -15.26
CA TYR A 125 10.17 -17.07 -15.00
C TYR A 125 9.67 -17.63 -16.33
N LEU A 126 10.60 -17.93 -17.23
CA LEU A 126 10.45 -18.87 -18.34
C LEU A 126 11.83 -18.99 -18.99
N GLN A 127 12.63 -19.95 -18.54
CA GLN A 127 13.66 -20.57 -19.35
C GLN A 127 13.89 -21.99 -18.83
N ASP A 128 13.36 -22.92 -19.64
CA ASP A 128 13.53 -24.38 -19.77
C ASP A 128 13.40 -25.29 -18.53
#